data_AF-A0A9K3KQ17-F1
#
_entry.id   AF-A0A9K3KQ17-F1
#
_cell.length_a   1.000
_cell.length_b   1.000
_cell.length_c   1.000
_cell.angle_alpha   90.00
_cell.angle_beta   90.00
_cell.angle_gamma   90.00
#
_symmetry.space_group_name_H-M   'P 1'
#
loop_
_entity.id
_entity.type
_entity.pdbx_description
1 polymer ?
#
loop_
_entity_poly.entity_id
_entity_poly.type
_entity_poly.pdbx_seq_one_letter_code
_entity_poly.pdbx_strand_id
1 'polypeptide(L)'
;MSFSCSTSKERSLAKRRLLDRHNETIKLLENGDHSGAMTGLSDIVSAWRNLVRQDLLCDPEAANTVQTTPMTTKSVDPFMTTKSQFLSQSHSTNDCDDESFYLYETCIRFPCDFDPNYYESSLVSCVIVFNLALAHQLAAHGKKSDTLGVSPTRHLLVRAFHLYDLCFKLSCTSQSLQRSVLYRLAVANNLGVLCLTLRSNSISVNYFEYVLTTLMVMTTHGSQGKLMKRHKAALEGFFANVIRFRICGDKAAPAA
;
A
#
# COMPACT_ATOMS: atom_id res chain seq x y z
N MET A 1 28.11 -25.80 13.65
CA MET A 1 28.00 -24.32 13.55
C MET A 1 27.02 -23.86 14.61
N SER A 2 27.50 -23.18 15.65
CA SER A 2 26.69 -22.62 16.73
C SER A 2 26.18 -21.23 16.30
N PHE A 3 24.87 -21.09 16.10
CA PHE A 3 24.26 -19.77 15.91
C PHE A 3 24.18 -19.09 17.29
N SER A 4 24.97 -18.02 17.51
CA SER A 4 24.75 -17.17 18.68
C SER A 4 23.43 -16.41 18.48
N CYS A 5 22.40 -16.75 19.25
CA CYS A 5 21.13 -16.00 19.21
C CYS A 5 21.41 -14.58 19.72
N SER A 6 21.20 -13.57 18.86
CA SER A 6 21.29 -12.16 19.26
C SER A 6 20.34 -11.85 20.40
N THR A 7 20.77 -10.99 21.31
CA THR A 7 19.96 -10.63 22.47
C THR A 7 18.65 -9.96 22.01
N SER A 8 17.57 -10.11 22.80
CA SER A 8 16.27 -9.50 22.49
C SER A 8 16.40 -7.97 22.22
N LYS A 9 17.25 -7.29 23.00
CA LYS A 9 17.54 -5.85 22.82
C LYS A 9 18.18 -5.52 21.46
N GLU A 10 19.14 -6.33 21.01
CA GLU A 10 19.79 -6.15 19.70
C GLU A 10 18.78 -6.31 18.55
N ARG A 11 17.87 -7.27 18.66
CA ARG A 11 16.82 -7.50 17.66
C ARG A 11 15.83 -6.34 17.61
N SER A 12 15.35 -5.86 18.76
CA SER A 12 14.48 -4.69 18.83
C SER A 12 15.14 -3.44 18.22
N LEU A 13 16.43 -3.22 18.51
CA LEU A 13 17.20 -2.13 17.92
C LEU A 13 17.37 -2.28 16.40
N ALA A 14 17.62 -3.51 15.91
CA ALA A 14 17.72 -3.79 14.48
C ALA A 14 16.40 -3.51 13.75
N LYS A 15 15.26 -3.94 14.33
CA LYS A 15 13.93 -3.62 13.81
C LYS A 15 13.73 -2.11 13.71
N ARG A 16 14.06 -1.37 14.78
CA ARG A 16 13.91 0.09 14.80
C ARG A 16 14.72 0.78 13.70
N ARG A 17 16.01 0.45 13.60
CA ARG A 17 16.90 0.97 12.55
C ARG A 17 16.36 0.71 11.15
N LEU A 18 15.73 -0.45 10.96
CA LEU A 18 15.13 -0.79 9.67
C LEU A 18 13.92 0.08 9.33
N LEU A 19 13.07 0.40 10.31
CA LEU A 19 11.93 1.30 10.11
C LEU A 19 12.36 2.75 9.87
N ASP A 20 13.43 3.19 10.55
CA ASP A 20 14.02 4.51 10.27
C ASP A 20 14.57 4.54 8.83
N ARG A 21 15.31 3.51 8.40
CA ARG A 21 15.79 3.37 7.00
C ARG A 21 14.63 3.30 5.99
N HIS A 22 13.52 2.67 6.35
CA HIS A 22 12.31 2.67 5.52
C HIS A 22 11.75 4.07 5.33
N ASN A 23 11.60 4.85 6.40
CA ASN A 23 11.11 6.22 6.31
C ASN A 23 12.06 7.16 5.54
N GLU A 24 13.38 6.90 5.57
CA GLU A 24 14.35 7.59 4.71
C GLU A 24 14.20 7.18 3.25
N THR A 25 14.03 5.88 2.97
CA THR A 25 13.80 5.40 1.59
C THR A 25 12.52 5.98 0.98
N ILE A 26 11.47 6.20 1.79
CA ILE A 26 10.25 6.89 1.32
C ILE A 26 10.55 8.30 0.83
N LYS A 27 11.51 9.02 1.41
CA LYS A 27 11.88 10.36 0.91
C LYS A 27 12.43 10.30 -0.51
N LEU A 28 13.15 9.24 -0.87
CA LEU A 28 13.60 9.03 -2.26
C LEU A 28 12.39 8.91 -3.19
N LEU A 29 11.40 8.13 -2.78
CA LEU A 29 10.17 7.92 -3.55
C LEU A 29 9.38 9.22 -3.73
N GLU A 30 9.21 10.00 -2.66
CA GLU A 30 8.56 11.32 -2.69
C GLU A 30 9.33 12.35 -3.52
N ASN A 31 10.65 12.23 -3.61
CA ASN A 31 11.50 13.09 -4.44
C ASN A 31 11.57 12.63 -5.91
N GLY A 32 10.82 11.60 -6.31
CA GLY A 32 10.80 11.07 -7.67
C GLY A 32 11.94 10.10 -8.02
N ASP A 33 12.84 9.79 -7.08
CA ASP A 33 13.86 8.74 -7.25
C ASP A 33 13.25 7.36 -7.00
N HIS A 34 12.40 6.93 -7.94
CA HIS A 34 11.71 5.65 -7.86
C HIS A 34 12.69 4.46 -7.92
N SER A 35 13.82 4.61 -8.62
CA SER A 35 14.83 3.55 -8.75
C SER A 35 15.59 3.32 -7.44
N GLY A 36 16.05 4.41 -6.80
CA GLY A 36 16.67 4.36 -5.48
C GLY A 36 15.70 3.82 -4.43
N ALA A 37 14.44 4.27 -4.48
CA ALA A 37 13.39 3.78 -3.59
C ALA A 37 13.13 2.26 -3.73
N MET A 38 13.02 1.75 -4.97
CA MET A 38 12.83 0.31 -5.21
C MET A 38 13.98 -0.53 -4.65
N THR A 39 15.23 -0.11 -4.86
CA THR A 39 16.42 -0.80 -4.33
C THR A 39 16.41 -0.78 -2.81
N GLY A 40 16.22 0.40 -2.20
CA GLY A 40 16.20 0.54 -0.74
C GLY A 40 15.07 -0.28 -0.08
N LEU A 41 13.87 -0.26 -0.66
CA LEU A 41 12.73 -1.03 -0.14
C LEU A 41 12.94 -2.55 -0.32
N SER A 42 13.56 -2.98 -1.41
CA SER A 42 13.89 -4.40 -1.63
C SER A 42 14.90 -4.94 -0.61
N ASP A 43 15.92 -4.12 -0.28
CA ASP A 43 16.86 -4.42 0.80
C ASP A 43 16.14 -4.54 2.15
N ILE A 44 15.22 -3.60 2.43
CA ILE A 44 14.44 -3.59 3.66
C ILE A 44 13.56 -4.82 3.76
N VAL A 45 12.86 -5.23 2.69
CA VAL A 45 12.08 -6.48 2.67
C VAL A 45 12.96 -7.67 3.01
N SER A 46 14.15 -7.75 2.40
CA SER A 46 15.08 -8.85 2.62
C SER A 46 15.59 -8.90 4.07
N ALA A 47 15.97 -7.75 4.62
CA ALA A 47 16.42 -7.63 6.01
C ALA A 47 15.30 -7.91 7.02
N TRP A 48 14.10 -7.35 6.80
CA TRP A 48 12.93 -7.58 7.67
C TRP A 48 12.55 -9.05 7.71
N ARG A 49 12.50 -9.71 6.54
CA ARG A 49 12.23 -11.14 6.44
C ARG A 49 13.24 -11.97 7.23
N ASN A 50 14.51 -11.60 7.20
CA ASN A 50 15.55 -12.29 7.97
C ASN A 50 15.36 -12.10 9.48
N LEU A 51 15.01 -10.88 9.93
CA LEU A 51 14.70 -10.60 11.33
C LEU A 51 13.48 -11.41 11.82
N VAL A 52 12.39 -11.43 11.05
CA VAL A 52 11.18 -12.19 11.39
C VAL A 52 11.48 -13.70 11.46
N ARG A 53 12.30 -14.23 10.53
CA ARG A 53 12.73 -15.63 10.58
C ARG A 53 13.59 -15.94 11.81
N GLN A 54 14.50 -15.05 12.18
CA GLN A 54 15.31 -15.21 13.38
C GLN A 54 14.46 -15.20 14.65
N ASP A 55 13.43 -14.35 14.70
CA ASP A 55 12.48 -14.33 15.82
C ASP A 55 11.77 -15.67 15.97
N LEU A 56 11.27 -16.24 14.87
CA LEU A 56 10.61 -17.55 14.87
C LEU A 56 11.54 -18.70 15.28
N LEU A 57 12.85 -18.59 15.02
CA LEU A 57 13.83 -19.61 15.38
C LEU A 57 14.30 -19.50 16.84
N CYS A 58 14.49 -18.28 17.36
CA CYS A 58 14.96 -18.06 18.72
C CYS A 58 13.84 -18.16 19.78
N ASP A 59 12.59 -17.95 19.41
CA ASP A 59 11.46 -18.00 20.35
C ASP A 59 10.18 -18.55 19.68
N PRO A 60 10.10 -19.88 19.46
CA PRO A 60 8.93 -20.49 18.84
C PRO A 60 7.67 -20.42 19.71
N GLU A 61 7.80 -20.23 21.04
CA GLU A 61 6.66 -20.13 21.96
C GLU A 61 6.08 -18.71 22.02
N ALA A 62 6.88 -17.66 21.83
CA ALA A 62 6.38 -16.30 21.63
C ALA A 62 5.51 -16.16 20.38
N ALA A 63 5.69 -17.03 19.36
CA ALA A 63 4.83 -17.05 18.18
C ALA A 63 3.37 -17.47 18.51
N ASN A 64 3.16 -18.23 19.60
CA ASN A 64 1.85 -18.70 20.03
C ASN A 64 1.29 -17.93 21.24
N THR A 65 2.11 -17.13 21.92
CA THR A 65 1.69 -16.36 23.08
C THR A 65 1.00 -15.08 22.61
N VAL A 66 -0.32 -15.12 22.52
CA VAL A 66 -1.17 -13.94 22.29
C VAL A 66 -0.97 -12.98 23.47
N GLN A 67 -0.11 -11.98 23.33
CA GLN A 67 -0.01 -10.90 24.31
C GLN A 67 -1.38 -10.20 24.39
N THR A 68 -2.04 -10.35 25.53
CA THR A 68 -3.35 -9.79 25.87
C THR A 68 -3.28 -8.32 26.31
N THR A 69 -2.22 -7.59 25.93
CA THR A 69 -2.10 -6.17 26.27
C THR A 69 -3.21 -5.34 25.60
N PRO A 70 -3.75 -4.34 26.33
CA PRO A 70 -4.95 -3.61 25.91
C PRO A 70 -4.74 -2.92 24.56
N MET A 71 -5.73 -3.14 23.69
CA MET A 71 -5.80 -2.75 22.27
C MET A 71 -5.65 -1.25 22.01
N THR A 72 -4.43 -0.72 22.01
CA THR A 72 -4.13 0.45 21.18
C THR A 72 -4.19 0.01 19.72
N THR A 73 -4.95 0.76 18.92
CA THR A 73 -5.49 0.33 17.62
C THR A 73 -4.46 -0.29 16.68
N LYS A 74 -4.60 -1.60 16.43
CA LYS A 74 -3.82 -2.37 15.45
C LYS A 74 -4.27 -2.07 14.00
N SER A 75 -4.33 -0.81 13.58
CA SER A 75 -4.72 -0.41 12.22
C SER A 75 -3.59 0.40 11.55
N VAL A 76 -3.46 0.26 10.23
CA VAL A 76 -2.53 1.03 9.39
C VAL A 76 -3.12 2.40 9.03
N ASP A 77 -4.43 2.56 9.07
CA ASP A 77 -5.12 3.80 8.66
C ASP A 77 -4.56 5.07 9.35
N PRO A 78 -4.20 5.06 10.65
CA PRO A 78 -3.54 6.21 11.28
C PRO A 78 -2.23 6.62 10.61
N PHE A 79 -1.45 5.67 10.08
CA PHE A 79 -0.17 5.96 9.41
C PHE A 79 -0.38 6.66 8.07
N MET A 80 -1.53 6.41 7.44
CA MET A 80 -1.98 7.06 6.21
C MET A 80 -2.58 8.46 6.45
N THR A 81 -2.75 8.88 7.72
CA THR A 81 -3.23 10.23 8.08
C THR A 81 -2.12 11.23 8.37
N THR A 82 -0.90 10.75 8.63
CA THR A 82 0.23 11.61 9.04
C THR A 82 0.50 12.57 7.90
N LYS A 83 0.08 13.84 8.07
CA LYS A 83 0.04 14.90 7.05
C LYS A 83 1.12 14.67 5.99
N SER A 84 0.72 14.11 4.85
CA SER A 84 1.51 14.25 3.63
C SER A 84 1.50 15.74 3.34
N GLN A 85 2.58 16.43 3.74
CA GLN A 85 2.75 17.87 3.52
C GLN A 85 2.81 18.24 2.03
N PHE A 86 2.70 17.24 1.14
CA PHE A 86 2.86 17.39 -0.30
C PHE A 86 1.60 17.10 -1.15
N LEU A 87 0.43 16.83 -0.55
CA LEU A 87 -0.82 16.66 -1.31
C LEU A 87 -1.39 17.97 -1.93
N SER A 88 -0.56 18.97 -2.19
CA SER A 88 -0.98 20.25 -2.79
C SER A 88 -0.55 20.45 -4.25
N GLN A 89 -0.02 19.44 -4.95
CA GLN A 89 0.35 19.62 -6.37
C GLN A 89 0.06 18.40 -7.25
N SER A 90 -1.22 18.24 -7.62
CA SER A 90 -1.61 17.81 -8.97
C SER A 90 -3.11 18.02 -9.27
N HIS A 91 -3.76 19.00 -8.64
CA HIS A 91 -4.95 19.60 -9.26
C HIS A 91 -4.49 20.66 -10.27
N SER A 92 -3.95 20.21 -11.41
CA SER A 92 -4.02 21.01 -12.62
C SER A 92 -5.48 21.04 -13.06
N THR A 93 -6.21 22.07 -12.62
CA THR A 93 -7.62 22.32 -12.98
C THR A 93 -7.81 22.79 -14.43
N ASN A 94 -6.89 22.48 -15.35
CA ASN A 94 -6.97 22.89 -16.75
C ASN A 94 -6.59 21.72 -17.66
N ASP A 95 -7.54 20.81 -17.87
CA ASP A 95 -7.90 20.25 -19.18
C ASP A 95 -8.91 19.11 -18.95
N CYS A 96 -10.10 19.24 -19.52
CA CYS A 96 -11.17 18.24 -19.46
C CYS A 96 -10.87 16.93 -20.22
N ASP A 97 -9.63 16.73 -20.66
CA ASP A 97 -9.19 15.61 -21.50
C ASP A 97 -8.24 14.64 -20.78
N ASP A 98 -7.85 14.89 -19.52
CA ASP A 98 -6.98 13.93 -18.81
C ASP A 98 -7.81 12.75 -18.25
N GLU A 99 -8.07 11.82 -19.15
CA GLU A 99 -8.66 10.50 -18.96
C GLU A 99 -7.79 9.58 -18.07
N SER A 100 -7.18 10.06 -16.98
CA SER A 100 -6.41 9.23 -16.05
C SER A 100 -7.23 8.80 -14.83
N PHE A 101 -7.17 7.51 -14.48
CA PHE A 101 -7.80 6.99 -13.26
C PHE A 101 -6.99 7.47 -12.05
N TYR A 102 -7.67 7.84 -10.96
CA TYR A 102 -7.07 8.23 -9.70
C TYR A 102 -6.17 7.12 -9.14
N LEU A 103 -4.88 7.39 -9.06
CA LEU A 103 -3.91 6.53 -8.41
C LEU A 103 -3.70 7.00 -6.96
N TYR A 104 -3.70 6.08 -5.99
CA TYR A 104 -3.28 6.43 -4.65
C TYR A 104 -1.75 6.43 -4.58
N GLU A 105 -1.16 7.63 -4.55
CA GLU A 105 0.29 7.86 -4.65
C GLU A 105 0.97 8.16 -3.31
N THR A 106 0.22 8.16 -2.21
CA THR A 106 0.79 8.52 -0.91
C THR A 106 1.49 7.33 -0.26
N CYS A 107 2.76 7.51 0.10
CA CYS A 107 3.53 6.52 0.84
C CYS A 107 3.07 6.42 2.30
N ILE A 108 3.17 5.23 2.89
CA ILE A 108 2.82 5.01 4.30
C ILE A 108 4.09 5.08 5.15
N ARG A 109 4.18 6.05 6.05
CA ARG A 109 5.32 6.24 6.96
C ARG A 109 5.02 5.67 8.35
N PHE A 110 6.01 5.05 8.98
CA PHE A 110 5.88 4.66 10.39
C PHE A 110 6.03 5.90 11.29
N PRO A 111 5.16 6.10 12.29
CA PRO A 111 5.32 7.15 13.29
C PRO A 111 6.67 7.07 14.03
N CYS A 112 7.18 8.21 14.50
CA CYS A 112 8.46 8.25 15.23
C CYS A 112 8.39 7.49 16.57
N ASP A 113 7.21 7.39 17.17
CA ASP A 113 6.90 6.66 18.40
C ASP A 113 6.46 5.20 18.14
N PHE A 114 6.55 4.72 16.90
CA PHE A 114 6.21 3.34 16.55
C PHE A 114 7.20 2.34 17.20
N ASP A 115 6.67 1.44 18.02
CA ASP A 115 7.42 0.32 18.60
C ASP A 115 7.21 -0.98 17.80
N PRO A 116 8.20 -1.44 17.02
CA PRO A 116 8.07 -2.65 16.20
C PRO A 116 7.89 -3.94 17.00
N ASN A 117 8.07 -3.95 18.31
CA ASN A 117 7.87 -5.13 19.15
C ASN A 117 6.39 -5.28 19.57
N TYR A 118 5.62 -4.20 19.54
CA TYR A 118 4.22 -4.19 19.95
C TYR A 118 3.24 -4.49 18.80
N TYR A 119 3.68 -4.24 17.56
CA TYR A 119 2.86 -4.45 16.37
C TYR A 119 3.12 -5.81 15.74
N GLU A 120 2.08 -6.38 15.13
CA GLU A 120 2.20 -7.63 14.39
C GLU A 120 3.18 -7.47 13.21
N SER A 121 4.10 -8.43 13.06
CA SER A 121 5.07 -8.44 11.96
C SER A 121 4.40 -8.39 10.58
N SER A 122 3.16 -8.92 10.46
CA SER A 122 2.33 -8.82 9.26
C SER A 122 1.98 -7.38 8.88
N LEU A 123 1.70 -6.52 9.87
CA LEU A 123 1.37 -5.12 9.66
C LEU A 123 2.56 -4.36 9.11
N VAL A 124 3.72 -4.51 9.74
CA VAL A 124 4.98 -3.91 9.27
C VAL A 124 5.32 -4.39 7.86
N SER A 125 5.19 -5.70 7.63
CA SER A 125 5.44 -6.29 6.30
C SER A 125 4.52 -5.69 5.24
N CYS A 126 3.23 -5.50 5.55
CA CYS A 126 2.27 -4.93 4.61
C CYS A 126 2.60 -3.49 4.23
N VAL A 127 3.02 -2.66 5.19
CA VAL A 127 3.43 -1.28 4.91
C VAL A 127 4.66 -1.24 4.00
N ILE A 128 5.68 -2.06 4.29
CA ILE A 128 6.90 -2.13 3.46
C ILE A 128 6.57 -2.62 2.04
N VAL A 129 5.79 -3.70 1.92
CA VAL A 129 5.41 -4.28 0.62
C VAL A 129 4.52 -3.32 -0.18
N PHE A 130 3.62 -2.61 0.48
CA PHE A 130 2.78 -1.59 -0.14
C PHE A 130 3.63 -0.48 -0.78
N ASN A 131 4.56 0.09 -0.02
CA ASN A 131 5.43 1.16 -0.53
C ASN A 131 6.33 0.65 -1.67
N LEU A 132 6.76 -0.62 -1.63
CA LEU A 132 7.52 -1.23 -2.73
C LEU A 132 6.66 -1.40 -3.98
N ALA A 133 5.41 -1.82 -3.83
CA ALA A 133 4.44 -1.92 -4.92
C ALA A 133 4.22 -0.54 -5.58
N LEU A 134 4.05 0.48 -4.74
CA LEU A 134 3.90 1.86 -5.16
C LEU A 134 5.14 2.37 -5.92
N ALA A 135 6.35 2.09 -5.41
CA ALA A 135 7.60 2.45 -6.10
C ALA A 135 7.68 1.85 -7.50
N HIS A 136 7.33 0.57 -7.66
CA HIS A 136 7.24 -0.07 -8.97
C HIS A 136 6.22 0.59 -9.90
N GLN A 137 5.03 0.90 -9.36
CA GLN A 137 3.98 1.53 -10.15
C GLN A 137 4.36 2.95 -10.58
N LEU A 138 4.91 3.78 -9.69
CA LEU A 138 5.34 5.14 -10.02
C LEU A 138 6.54 5.14 -10.99
N ALA A 139 7.47 4.20 -10.85
CA ALA A 139 8.57 4.00 -11.80
C ALA A 139 8.07 3.66 -13.22
N ALA A 140 6.98 2.89 -13.31
CA ALA A 140 6.32 2.59 -14.58
C ALA A 140 5.70 3.84 -15.21
N HIS A 141 5.01 4.68 -14.43
CA HIS A 141 4.34 5.88 -14.94
C HIS A 141 5.31 7.02 -15.32
N GLY A 142 6.45 7.13 -14.64
CA GLY A 142 7.45 8.17 -14.92
C GLY A 142 8.23 7.99 -16.22
N LYS A 143 8.19 6.82 -16.86
CA LYS A 143 8.88 6.55 -18.14
C LYS A 143 7.95 6.91 -19.30
N LYS A 144 8.09 8.11 -19.85
CA LYS A 144 7.46 8.48 -21.14
C LYS A 144 7.93 7.49 -22.21
N SER A 145 6.95 6.94 -22.94
CA SER A 145 7.12 5.80 -23.85
C SER A 145 7.81 6.19 -25.16
N ASP A 146 9.10 6.52 -25.12
CA ASP A 146 9.82 6.96 -26.32
C ASP A 146 10.45 5.81 -27.14
N THR A 147 10.35 4.55 -26.72
CA THR A 147 10.98 3.44 -27.46
C THR A 147 10.04 2.26 -27.68
N LEU A 148 9.68 2.03 -28.96
CA LEU A 148 8.97 0.85 -29.47
C LEU A 148 9.76 -0.43 -29.17
N GLY A 149 9.37 -1.18 -28.16
CA GLY A 149 9.88 -2.54 -27.93
C GLY A 149 9.74 -2.97 -26.48
N VAL A 150 8.79 -3.87 -26.22
CA VAL A 150 8.52 -4.58 -24.94
C VAL A 150 8.93 -3.76 -23.70
N SER A 151 8.07 -2.80 -23.37
CA SER A 151 8.43 -1.71 -22.48
C SER A 151 8.86 -2.21 -21.08
N PRO A 152 10.01 -1.74 -20.55
CA PRO A 152 10.38 -1.96 -19.16
C PRO A 152 9.28 -1.51 -18.18
N THR A 153 8.36 -0.64 -18.62
CA THR A 153 7.16 -0.29 -17.86
C THR A 153 6.28 -1.50 -17.55
N ARG A 154 6.09 -2.45 -18.48
CA ARG A 154 5.18 -3.60 -18.26
C ARG A 154 5.67 -4.51 -17.13
N HIS A 155 6.98 -4.80 -17.06
CA HIS A 155 7.49 -5.67 -15.98
C HIS A 155 7.36 -5.01 -14.61
N LEU A 156 7.52 -3.68 -14.53
CA LEU A 156 7.31 -2.92 -13.30
C LEU A 156 5.84 -2.97 -12.87
N LEU A 157 4.90 -2.80 -13.81
CA LEU A 157 3.45 -2.90 -13.53
C LEU A 157 3.07 -4.31 -13.06
N VAL A 158 3.62 -5.38 -13.66
CA VAL A 158 3.37 -6.76 -13.22
C VAL A 158 3.93 -7.00 -11.83
N ARG A 159 5.12 -6.48 -11.50
CA ARG A 159 5.67 -6.55 -10.14
C ARG A 159 4.80 -5.81 -9.13
N ALA A 160 4.39 -4.58 -9.46
CA ALA A 160 3.47 -3.81 -8.62
C ALA A 160 2.18 -4.59 -8.36
N PHE A 161 1.58 -5.18 -9.41
CA PHE A 161 0.39 -6.00 -9.29
C PHE A 161 0.55 -7.15 -8.29
N HIS A 162 1.62 -7.95 -8.41
CA HIS A 162 1.86 -9.06 -7.48
C HIS A 162 2.08 -8.62 -6.04
N LEU A 163 2.76 -7.48 -5.83
CA LEU A 163 3.00 -6.95 -4.49
C LEU A 163 1.70 -6.40 -3.87
N TYR A 164 0.87 -5.69 -4.64
CA TYR A 164 -0.44 -5.26 -4.16
C TYR A 164 -1.41 -6.42 -3.93
N ASP A 165 -1.40 -7.45 -4.78
CA ASP A 165 -2.20 -8.66 -4.58
C ASP A 165 -1.81 -9.38 -3.29
N LEU A 166 -0.50 -9.45 -2.99
CA LEU A 166 -0.02 -9.94 -1.69
C LEU A 166 -0.52 -9.07 -0.53
N CYS A 167 -0.42 -7.74 -0.64
CA CYS A 167 -0.97 -6.79 0.34
C CYS A 167 -2.47 -7.00 0.58
N PHE A 168 -3.24 -7.22 -0.49
CA PHE A 168 -4.67 -7.45 -0.43
C PHE A 168 -4.99 -8.76 0.30
N LYS A 169 -4.33 -9.86 -0.09
CA LYS A 169 -4.47 -11.17 0.56
C LYS A 169 -4.13 -11.13 2.05
N LEU A 170 -3.03 -10.47 2.41
CA LEU A 170 -2.63 -10.29 3.82
C LEU A 170 -3.65 -9.46 4.59
N SER A 171 -4.27 -8.45 3.95
CA SER A 171 -5.32 -7.65 4.58
C SER A 171 -6.60 -8.44 4.88
N CYS A 172 -6.87 -9.48 4.11
CA CYS A 172 -8.01 -10.37 4.32
C CYS A 172 -7.73 -11.42 5.41
N THR A 173 -6.48 -11.86 5.61
CA THR A 173 -6.14 -12.91 6.57
C THR A 173 -5.75 -12.39 7.95
N SER A 174 -5.20 -11.17 8.05
CA SER A 174 -4.73 -10.60 9.32
C SER A 174 -5.80 -9.74 9.99
N GLN A 175 -6.14 -10.08 11.24
CA GLN A 175 -7.19 -9.38 12.00
C GLN A 175 -6.88 -7.89 12.22
N SER A 176 -5.60 -7.53 12.40
CA SER A 176 -5.17 -6.12 12.50
C SER A 176 -5.44 -5.36 11.19
N LEU A 177 -5.07 -5.95 10.06
CA LEU A 177 -5.24 -5.34 8.74
C LEU A 177 -6.70 -5.31 8.26
N GLN A 178 -7.54 -6.24 8.69
CA GLN A 178 -8.98 -6.20 8.40
C GLN A 178 -9.63 -4.89 8.90
N ARG A 179 -9.11 -4.31 9.98
CA ARG A 179 -9.56 -3.02 10.54
C ARG A 179 -8.97 -1.80 9.81
N SER A 180 -8.06 -2.00 8.87
CA SER A 180 -7.41 -0.92 8.09
C SER A 180 -8.17 -0.69 6.79
N VAL A 181 -9.32 -0.03 6.89
CA VAL A 181 -10.27 0.12 5.76
C VAL A 181 -9.66 0.99 4.66
N LEU A 182 -8.99 2.07 5.04
CA LEU A 182 -8.36 2.97 4.08
C LEU A 182 -7.21 2.27 3.34
N TYR A 183 -6.40 1.50 4.07
CA TYR A 183 -5.35 0.68 3.47
C TYR A 183 -5.93 -0.28 2.42
N ARG A 184 -7.02 -0.98 2.75
CA ARG A 184 -7.68 -1.90 1.81
C ARG A 184 -8.24 -1.19 0.58
N LEU A 185 -8.85 -0.02 0.76
CA LEU A 185 -9.33 0.80 -0.35
C LEU A 185 -8.19 1.24 -1.26
N ALA A 186 -7.08 1.73 -0.71
CA ALA A 186 -5.92 2.15 -1.48
C ALA A 186 -5.32 0.99 -2.30
N VAL A 187 -5.16 -0.18 -1.68
CA VAL A 187 -4.67 -1.39 -2.36
C VAL A 187 -5.62 -1.82 -3.48
N ALA A 188 -6.92 -1.95 -3.19
CA ALA A 188 -7.91 -2.38 -4.17
C ALA A 188 -8.05 -1.39 -5.33
N ASN A 189 -8.05 -0.09 -5.03
CA ASN A 189 -8.06 0.97 -6.04
C ASN A 189 -6.86 0.86 -6.98
N ASN A 190 -5.64 0.76 -6.41
CA ASN A 190 -4.42 0.67 -7.20
C ASN A 190 -4.37 -0.63 -8.03
N LEU A 191 -4.88 -1.74 -7.49
CA LEU A 191 -5.06 -2.99 -8.25
C LEU A 191 -6.03 -2.83 -9.42
N GLY A 192 -7.17 -2.16 -9.21
CA GLY A 192 -8.14 -1.87 -10.27
C GLY A 192 -7.51 -1.08 -11.41
N VAL A 193 -6.78 0.00 -11.07
CA VAL A 193 -6.03 0.81 -12.04
C VAL A 193 -4.97 -0.02 -12.77
N LEU A 194 -4.15 -0.79 -12.06
CA LEU A 194 -3.13 -1.66 -12.67
C LEU A 194 -3.74 -2.69 -13.62
N CYS A 195 -4.87 -3.29 -13.27
CA CYS A 195 -5.56 -4.25 -14.12
C CYS A 195 -6.03 -3.59 -15.42
N LEU A 196 -6.56 -2.37 -15.37
CA LEU A 196 -6.90 -1.60 -16.58
C LEU A 196 -5.65 -1.32 -17.43
N THR A 197 -4.57 -0.83 -16.82
CA THR A 197 -3.29 -0.57 -17.53
C THR A 197 -2.71 -1.82 -18.18
N LEU A 198 -2.87 -2.98 -17.54
CA LEU A 198 -2.42 -4.28 -18.05
C LEU A 198 -3.41 -4.94 -19.04
N ARG A 199 -4.54 -4.29 -19.34
CA ARG A 199 -5.64 -4.78 -20.21
C ARG A 199 -6.38 -6.00 -19.67
N SER A 200 -6.46 -6.14 -18.35
CA SER A 200 -7.20 -7.18 -17.63
C SER A 200 -8.53 -6.63 -17.09
N ASN A 201 -9.42 -6.20 -17.99
CA ASN A 201 -10.65 -5.50 -17.65
C ASN A 201 -11.57 -6.28 -16.70
N SER A 202 -11.75 -7.59 -16.91
CA SER A 202 -12.60 -8.43 -16.05
C SER A 202 -12.14 -8.46 -14.60
N ILE A 203 -10.83 -8.48 -14.37
CA ILE A 203 -10.25 -8.44 -13.01
C ILE A 203 -10.41 -7.05 -12.41
N SER A 204 -10.26 -5.99 -13.21
CA SER A 204 -10.45 -4.62 -12.73
C SER A 204 -11.88 -4.36 -12.23
N VAL A 205 -12.90 -4.97 -12.85
CA VAL A 205 -14.31 -4.91 -12.40
C VAL A 205 -14.40 -5.33 -10.94
N ASN A 206 -13.86 -6.51 -10.61
CA ASN A 206 -13.97 -7.08 -9.28
C ASN A 206 -13.36 -6.16 -8.21
N TYR A 207 -12.23 -5.52 -8.50
CA TYR A 207 -11.60 -4.58 -7.58
C TYR A 207 -12.38 -3.27 -7.44
N PHE A 208 -12.90 -2.70 -8.52
CA PHE A 208 -13.73 -1.49 -8.42
C PHE A 208 -15.09 -1.76 -7.77
N GLU A 209 -15.67 -2.94 -7.93
CA GLU A 209 -16.86 -3.38 -7.20
C GLU A 209 -16.60 -3.53 -5.71
N TYR A 210 -15.44 -4.07 -5.34
CA TYR A 210 -14.99 -4.10 -3.95
C TYR A 210 -14.85 -2.70 -3.35
N VAL A 211 -14.20 -1.78 -4.09
CA VAL A 211 -14.04 -0.37 -3.68
C VAL A 211 -15.41 0.28 -3.50
N LEU A 212 -16.31 0.15 -4.48
CA LEU A 212 -17.68 0.68 -4.42
C LEU A 212 -18.43 0.16 -3.19
N THR A 213 -18.46 -1.16 -3.00
CA THR A 213 -19.18 -1.80 -1.89
C THR A 213 -18.64 -1.32 -0.55
N THR A 214 -17.32 -1.23 -0.42
CA THR A 214 -16.66 -0.76 0.81
C THR A 214 -16.99 0.71 1.07
N LEU A 215 -16.92 1.57 0.05
CA LEU A 215 -17.27 2.99 0.15
C LEU A 215 -18.75 3.18 0.53
N MET A 216 -19.66 2.43 -0.10
CA MET A 216 -21.09 2.47 0.23
C MET A 216 -21.33 2.12 1.69
N VAL A 217 -20.79 1.00 2.18
CA VAL A 217 -20.90 0.58 3.60
C VAL A 217 -20.34 1.65 4.54
N MET A 218 -19.20 2.26 4.19
CA MET A 218 -18.63 3.35 4.99
C MET A 218 -19.54 4.59 5.03
N THR A 219 -20.18 4.94 3.92
CA THR A 219 -21.10 6.09 3.87
C THR A 219 -22.42 5.85 4.59
N THR A 220 -22.96 4.63 4.53
CA THR A 220 -24.27 4.29 5.12
C THR A 220 -24.20 4.02 6.62
N HIS A 221 -23.12 3.39 7.10
CA HIS A 221 -22.99 2.96 8.50
C HIS A 221 -21.91 3.71 9.29
N GLY A 222 -21.08 4.52 8.65
CA GLY A 222 -19.99 5.22 9.33
C GLY A 222 -20.49 6.29 10.30
N SER A 223 -19.97 6.28 11.54
CA SER A 223 -20.05 7.43 12.45
C SER A 223 -19.27 8.61 11.85
N GLN A 224 -19.97 9.42 11.04
CA GLN A 224 -19.46 10.24 9.93
C GLN A 224 -18.47 11.39 10.24
N GLY A 225 -18.00 11.57 11.46
CA GLY A 225 -17.27 12.80 11.79
C GLY A 225 -15.82 12.84 11.30
N LYS A 226 -14.99 11.94 11.80
CA LYS A 226 -13.53 12.18 11.85
C LYS A 226 -12.76 11.49 10.74
N LEU A 227 -13.11 10.26 10.39
CA LEU A 227 -12.38 9.50 9.36
C LEU A 227 -12.62 10.10 7.96
N MET A 228 -13.88 10.36 7.59
CA MET A 228 -14.20 10.96 6.29
C MET A 228 -13.60 12.35 6.14
N LYS A 229 -13.61 13.19 7.19
CA LYS A 229 -12.97 14.52 7.14
C LYS A 229 -11.45 14.42 6.96
N ARG A 230 -10.79 13.46 7.60
CA ARG A 230 -9.33 13.27 7.48
C ARG A 230 -8.90 12.74 6.12
N HIS A 231 -9.75 11.96 5.46
CA HIS A 231 -9.42 11.26 4.21
C HIS A 231 -10.25 11.69 3.00
N LYS A 232 -10.90 12.85 3.09
CA LYS A 232 -11.86 13.31 2.08
C LYS A 232 -11.30 13.23 0.65
N ALA A 233 -10.12 13.78 0.42
CA ALA A 233 -9.49 13.79 -0.91
C ALA A 233 -9.23 12.39 -1.49
N ALA A 234 -8.71 11.46 -0.66
CA ALA A 234 -8.46 10.09 -1.11
C ALA A 234 -9.77 9.35 -1.40
N LEU A 235 -10.78 9.53 -0.54
CA LEU A 235 -12.10 8.92 -0.74
C LEU A 235 -12.78 9.47 -2.00
N GLU A 236 -12.69 10.78 -2.27
CA GLU A 236 -13.18 11.40 -3.50
C GLU A 236 -12.49 10.82 -4.73
N GLY A 237 -11.17 10.63 -4.69
CA GLY A 237 -10.43 9.95 -5.75
C GLY A 237 -10.89 8.51 -5.99
N PHE A 238 -11.14 7.75 -4.92
CA PHE A 238 -11.70 6.39 -5.04
C PHE A 238 -13.11 6.38 -5.65
N PHE A 239 -13.97 7.33 -5.24
CA PHE A 239 -15.29 7.50 -5.83
C PHE A 239 -15.21 7.84 -7.32
N ALA A 240 -14.31 8.75 -7.70
CA ALA A 240 -14.13 9.16 -9.09
C ALA A 240 -13.80 7.96 -9.99
N ASN A 241 -12.90 7.07 -9.54
CA ASN A 241 -12.58 5.83 -10.27
C ASN A 241 -13.78 4.91 -10.45
N VAL A 242 -14.56 4.70 -9.40
CA VAL A 242 -15.73 3.83 -9.45
C VAL A 242 -16.81 4.39 -10.40
N ILE A 243 -17.10 5.69 -10.29
CA ILE A 243 -18.08 6.38 -11.14
C ILE A 243 -17.64 6.28 -12.60
N ARG A 244 -16.38 6.58 -12.87
CA ARG A 244 -15.82 6.51 -14.22
C ARG A 244 -15.84 5.10 -14.78
N PHE A 245 -15.44 4.11 -13.99
CA PHE A 245 -15.49 2.71 -14.40
C PHE A 245 -16.90 2.28 -14.80
N ARG A 246 -17.93 2.67 -14.03
CA ARG A 246 -19.33 2.35 -14.34
C ARG A 246 -19.87 3.11 -15.56
N ILE A 247 -19.66 4.42 -15.64
CA ILE A 247 -20.24 5.26 -16.71
C ILE A 247 -19.54 5.01 -18.05
N CYS A 248 -18.22 4.82 -18.06
CA CYS A 248 -17.46 4.62 -19.29
C CYS A 248 -17.35 3.14 -19.69
N GLY A 249 -17.40 2.20 -18.74
CA GLY A 249 -17.33 0.76 -19.02
C GLY A 249 -18.50 0.24 -19.86
N ASP A 250 -19.69 0.82 -19.70
CA ASP A 250 -20.90 0.41 -20.44
C ASP A 250 -20.89 0.84 -21.92
N LYS A 251 -20.00 1.76 -22.32
CA LYS A 251 -19.91 2.21 -23.73
C LYS A 251 -19.15 1.23 -24.64
N ALA A 252 -18.57 0.15 -24.10
CA ALA A 252 -17.69 -0.77 -24.83
C ALA A 252 -18.36 -2.07 -25.31
N ALA A 253 -19.69 -2.23 -25.18
CA ALA A 253 -20.41 -3.33 -25.80
C ALA A 253 -21.01 -2.88 -27.15
N PRO A 254 -20.33 -3.09 -28.29
CA PRO A 254 -21.02 -3.02 -29.58
C PRO A 254 -22.07 -4.13 -29.61
N ALA A 255 -23.31 -3.75 -29.95
CA ALA A 255 -24.36 -4.72 -30.26
C ALA A 255 -23.84 -5.65 -31.38
N ALA A 256 -23.80 -6.94 -31.08
CA ALA A 256 -23.55 -7.99 -32.07
C ALA A 256 -24.81 -8.26 -32.90
#